data_AF-A0A3C1ZD65-F1
#
_entry.id   AF-A0A3C1ZD65-F1
#
_cell.length_a   1.000
_cell.length_b   1.000
_cell.length_c   1.000
_cell.angle_alpha   90.00
_cell.angle_beta   90.00
_cell.angle_gamma   90.00
#
_symmetry.space_group_name_H-M   'P 1'
#
loop_
_entity.id
_entity.type
_entity.pdbx_description
1 polymer ?
#
loop_
_entity_poly.entity_id
_entity_poly.type
_entity_poly.pdbx_seq_one_letter_code
_entity_poly.pdbx_strand_id
1 'polypeptide(L)'
;MTIMKSLRLTLCALLLAATATTAQADDIYVRSTNNVTELEKDIQEQDSIVMHRQDSIAEIEQQIKELKQQIKELENRKKAMEKDIKLANKTRKATFDARDNLVFDQQVADVLTAPYNKADVEDALKSFEGMETKDVIKKRDLVKKYGEYTKDLKQFLEKQKPLLAAQGWAYLSSTDEVYKKFEKAMKGTRYWKIYNKKEKNPSIEYLDRVMDKVVQFKNSGLNNPTRLNEIINMLYAY
;
A
#
# COMPACT_ATOMS: atom_id res chain seq x y z
N MET A 1 -44.98 -110.41 -59.14
CA MET A 1 -44.76 -109.02 -59.63
C MET A 1 -44.84 -107.94 -58.53
N THR A 2 -45.34 -108.25 -57.33
CA THR A 2 -45.63 -107.28 -56.26
C THR A 2 -44.41 -106.89 -55.40
N ILE A 3 -43.51 -107.85 -55.12
CA ILE A 3 -42.31 -107.63 -54.27
C ILE A 3 -41.30 -106.66 -54.92
N MET A 4 -41.07 -106.78 -56.23
CA MET A 4 -40.19 -105.83 -56.96
C MET A 4 -40.74 -104.40 -57.00
N LYS A 5 -42.07 -104.22 -57.03
CA LYS A 5 -42.68 -102.89 -56.96
C LYS A 5 -42.49 -102.26 -55.58
N SER A 6 -42.66 -103.05 -54.52
CA SER A 6 -42.43 -102.61 -53.14
C SER A 6 -40.98 -102.20 -52.89
N LEU A 7 -40.00 -103.03 -53.30
CA LEU A 7 -38.57 -102.71 -53.17
C LEU A 7 -38.17 -101.43 -53.93
N ARG A 8 -38.70 -101.23 -55.14
CA ARG A 8 -38.45 -100.00 -55.90
C ARG A 8 -39.03 -98.76 -55.22
N LEU A 9 -40.24 -98.86 -54.65
CA LEU A 9 -40.87 -97.76 -53.92
C LEU A 9 -40.06 -97.40 -52.66
N THR A 10 -39.58 -98.40 -51.91
CA THR A 10 -38.75 -98.17 -50.71
C THR A 10 -37.39 -97.55 -51.06
N LEU A 11 -36.74 -98.00 -52.14
CA LEU A 11 -35.48 -97.42 -52.61
C LEU A 11 -35.67 -95.97 -53.09
N CYS A 12 -36.74 -95.68 -53.84
CA CYS A 12 -37.07 -94.32 -54.25
C CYS A 12 -37.35 -93.41 -53.05
N ALA A 13 -38.06 -93.89 -52.02
CA ALA A 13 -38.33 -93.12 -50.80
C ALA A 13 -37.05 -92.81 -50.02
N LEU A 14 -36.12 -93.77 -49.93
CA LEU A 14 -34.80 -93.57 -49.30
C LEU A 14 -33.92 -92.58 -50.08
N LEU A 15 -33.92 -92.68 -51.42
CA LEU A 15 -33.21 -91.73 -52.28
C LEU A 15 -33.80 -90.31 -52.16
N LEU A 16 -35.13 -90.18 -52.18
CA LEU A 16 -35.82 -88.90 -51.97
C LEU A 16 -35.51 -88.29 -50.60
N ALA A 17 -35.53 -89.11 -49.54
CA ALA A 17 -35.19 -88.66 -48.19
C ALA A 17 -33.72 -88.22 -48.08
N ALA A 18 -32.78 -88.95 -48.69
CA ALA A 18 -31.37 -88.58 -48.74
C ALA A 18 -31.14 -87.28 -49.53
N THR A 19 -31.85 -87.07 -50.65
CA THR A 19 -31.75 -85.82 -51.42
C THR A 19 -32.38 -84.63 -50.68
N ALA A 20 -33.42 -84.86 -49.87
CA ALA A 20 -34.05 -83.83 -49.07
C ALA A 20 -33.15 -83.39 -47.90
N THR A 21 -32.44 -84.32 -47.25
CA THR A 21 -31.49 -84.00 -46.17
C THR A 21 -30.24 -83.29 -46.70
N THR A 22 -29.72 -83.65 -47.88
CA THR A 22 -28.60 -82.91 -48.50
C THR A 22 -29.01 -81.50 -48.89
N ALA A 23 -30.20 -81.31 -49.48
CA ALA A 23 -30.69 -79.99 -49.84
C ALA A 23 -30.91 -79.09 -48.60
N GLN A 24 -31.37 -79.66 -47.49
CA GLN A 24 -31.51 -78.93 -46.23
C GLN A 24 -30.14 -78.56 -45.61
N ALA A 25 -29.14 -79.43 -45.74
CA ALA A 25 -27.78 -79.13 -45.30
C ALA A 25 -27.13 -78.00 -46.14
N ASP A 26 -27.35 -78.01 -47.45
CA ASP A 26 -26.86 -76.96 -48.36
C ASP A 26 -27.50 -75.60 -48.07
N ASP A 27 -28.82 -75.55 -47.81
CA ASP A 27 -29.52 -74.31 -47.42
C ASP A 27 -28.99 -73.74 -46.09
N ILE A 28 -28.80 -74.60 -45.09
CA ILE A 28 -28.18 -74.21 -43.80
C ILE A 28 -26.77 -73.67 -44.03
N TYR A 29 -25.96 -74.35 -44.84
CA TYR A 29 -24.59 -73.93 -45.13
C TYR A 29 -24.54 -72.55 -45.82
N VAL A 30 -25.39 -72.33 -46.83
CA VAL A 30 -25.47 -71.04 -47.54
C VAL A 30 -25.92 -69.93 -46.60
N ARG A 31 -26.96 -70.17 -45.78
CA ARG A 31 -27.45 -69.19 -44.80
C ARG A 31 -26.40 -68.86 -43.74
N SER A 32 -25.71 -69.87 -43.21
CA SER A 32 -24.62 -69.66 -42.25
C SER A 32 -23.47 -68.87 -42.86
N THR A 33 -23.11 -69.15 -44.12
CA THR A 33 -22.03 -68.44 -44.82
C THR A 33 -22.40 -66.97 -45.04
N ASN A 34 -23.63 -66.69 -45.50
CA ASN A 34 -24.11 -65.33 -45.67
C ASN A 34 -24.13 -64.53 -44.35
N ASN A 35 -24.59 -65.16 -43.26
CA ASN A 35 -24.58 -64.53 -41.93
C ASN A 35 -23.15 -64.21 -41.46
N VAL A 36 -22.18 -65.11 -41.72
CA VAL A 36 -20.77 -64.87 -41.37
C VAL A 36 -20.24 -63.68 -42.16
N THR A 37 -20.51 -63.60 -43.47
CA THR A 37 -20.06 -62.48 -44.30
C THR A 37 -20.68 -61.14 -43.88
N GLU A 38 -21.95 -61.12 -43.48
CA GLU A 38 -22.61 -59.91 -42.96
C GLU A 38 -21.98 -59.46 -41.64
N LEU A 39 -21.74 -60.39 -40.70
CA LEU A 39 -21.07 -60.10 -39.44
C LEU A 39 -19.62 -59.63 -39.64
N GLU A 40 -18.88 -60.19 -40.59
CA GLU A 40 -17.52 -59.73 -40.93
C GLU A 40 -17.53 -58.27 -41.42
N LYS A 41 -18.52 -57.89 -42.24
CA LYS A 41 -18.68 -56.52 -42.71
C LYS A 41 -19.03 -55.57 -41.56
N ASP A 42 -19.94 -55.97 -40.67
CA ASP A 42 -20.30 -55.19 -39.48
C ASP A 42 -19.10 -54.99 -38.55
N ILE A 43 -18.29 -56.04 -38.35
CA ILE A 43 -17.05 -55.96 -37.56
C ILE A 43 -16.07 -54.95 -38.19
N GLN A 44 -15.86 -55.00 -39.51
CA GLN A 44 -14.98 -54.05 -40.20
C GLN A 44 -15.47 -52.59 -40.06
N GLU A 45 -16.78 -52.36 -40.14
CA GLU A 45 -17.35 -51.02 -39.94
C GLU A 45 -17.17 -50.54 -38.49
N GLN A 46 -17.39 -51.41 -37.50
CA GLN A 46 -17.15 -51.09 -36.09
C GLN A 46 -15.66 -50.83 -35.81
N ASP A 47 -14.74 -51.59 -36.40
CA ASP A 47 -13.30 -51.38 -36.27
C ASP A 47 -12.89 -50.00 -36.80
N SER A 48 -13.42 -49.60 -37.97
CA SER A 48 -13.20 -48.27 -38.54
C SER A 48 -13.71 -47.15 -37.62
N ILE A 49 -14.90 -47.33 -37.03
CA ILE A 49 -15.46 -46.38 -36.06
C ILE A 49 -14.57 -46.28 -34.81
N VAL A 50 -14.08 -47.42 -34.31
CA VAL A 50 -13.19 -47.46 -33.14
C VAL A 50 -11.88 -46.73 -33.42
N MET A 51 -11.26 -46.95 -34.58
CA MET A 51 -10.05 -46.24 -35.00
C MET A 51 -10.27 -44.72 -35.04
N HIS A 52 -11.32 -44.25 -35.72
CA HIS A 52 -11.62 -42.82 -35.80
C HIS A 52 -11.85 -42.20 -34.41
N ARG A 53 -12.51 -42.93 -33.50
CA ARG A 53 -12.70 -42.46 -32.12
C ARG A 53 -11.39 -42.40 -31.35
N GLN A 54 -10.48 -43.35 -31.55
CA GLN A 54 -9.15 -43.32 -30.93
C GLN A 54 -8.35 -42.10 -31.39
N ASP A 55 -8.36 -41.79 -32.69
CA ASP A 55 -7.72 -40.59 -33.23
C ASP A 55 -8.34 -39.31 -32.65
N SER A 56 -9.67 -39.25 -32.56
CA SER A 56 -10.38 -38.11 -31.95
C SER A 56 -10.03 -37.93 -30.47
N ILE A 57 -9.89 -39.03 -29.72
CA ILE A 57 -9.48 -38.98 -28.31
C ILE A 57 -8.05 -38.44 -28.20
N ALA A 58 -7.12 -38.90 -29.04
CA ALA A 58 -5.73 -38.43 -29.02
C ALA A 58 -5.62 -36.92 -29.31
N GLU A 59 -6.41 -36.39 -30.26
CA GLU A 59 -6.47 -34.95 -30.54
C GLU A 59 -7.00 -34.16 -29.34
N ILE A 60 -8.08 -34.63 -28.70
CA ILE A 60 -8.65 -33.99 -27.52
C ILE A 60 -7.66 -34.01 -26.35
N GLU A 61 -6.95 -35.12 -26.13
CA GLU A 61 -5.92 -35.21 -25.09
C GLU A 61 -4.79 -34.20 -25.30
N GLN A 62 -4.36 -34.02 -26.55
CA GLN A 62 -3.35 -33.03 -26.90
C GLN A 62 -3.86 -31.59 -26.66
N GLN A 63 -5.09 -31.27 -27.06
CA GLN A 63 -5.71 -29.97 -26.78
C GLN A 63 -5.83 -29.70 -25.27
N ILE A 64 -6.22 -30.71 -24.48
CA ILE A 64 -6.29 -30.60 -23.02
C ILE A 64 -4.92 -30.30 -22.42
N LYS A 65 -3.86 -30.93 -22.94
CA LYS A 65 -2.48 -30.69 -22.48
C LYS A 65 -2.03 -29.26 -22.75
N GLU A 66 -2.34 -28.73 -23.94
CA GLU A 66 -2.02 -27.34 -24.31
C GLU A 66 -2.80 -26.33 -23.45
N LEU A 67 -4.10 -26.56 -23.25
CA LEU A 67 -4.93 -25.71 -22.38
C LEU A 67 -4.42 -25.71 -20.93
N LYS A 68 -4.01 -26.87 -20.39
CA LYS A 68 -3.40 -26.95 -19.05
C LYS A 68 -2.12 -26.12 -18.95
N GLN A 69 -1.29 -26.12 -19.99
CA GLN A 69 -0.07 -25.30 -20.03
C GLN A 69 -0.40 -23.81 -20.08
N GLN A 70 -1.36 -23.40 -20.92
CA GLN A 70 -1.81 -22.01 -21.00
C GLN A 70 -2.39 -21.51 -19.67
N ILE A 71 -3.20 -22.32 -18.99
CA ILE A 71 -3.75 -22.00 -17.66
C ILE A 71 -2.61 -21.75 -16.67
N LYS A 72 -1.60 -22.61 -16.63
CA LYS A 72 -0.44 -22.46 -15.74
C LYS A 72 0.33 -21.16 -15.99
N GLU A 73 0.49 -20.75 -17.26
CA GLU A 73 1.12 -19.49 -17.63
C GLU A 73 0.30 -18.27 -17.20
N LEU A 74 -1.02 -18.32 -17.41
CA LEU A 74 -1.95 -17.27 -16.98
C LEU A 74 -1.97 -17.13 -15.45
N GLU A 75 -1.96 -18.24 -14.70
CA GLU A 75 -1.86 -18.22 -13.24
C GLU A 75 -0.56 -17.57 -12.75
N ASN A 76 0.57 -17.88 -13.39
CA ASN A 76 1.85 -17.27 -13.06
C ASN A 76 1.84 -15.76 -13.36
N ARG A 77 1.28 -15.35 -14.50
CA ARG A 77 1.14 -13.93 -14.87
C ARG A 77 0.24 -13.18 -13.89
N LYS A 78 -0.88 -13.79 -13.48
CA LYS A 78 -1.76 -13.23 -12.45
C LYS A 78 -1.02 -13.00 -11.13
N LYS A 79 -0.27 -13.99 -10.65
CA LYS A 79 0.53 -13.88 -9.42
C LYS A 79 1.60 -12.77 -9.52
N ALA A 80 2.22 -12.59 -10.68
CA ALA A 80 3.18 -11.51 -10.91
C ALA A 80 2.48 -10.14 -10.85
N MET A 81 1.36 -9.97 -11.57
CA MET A 81 0.58 -8.73 -11.53
C MET A 81 0.07 -8.39 -10.12
N GLU A 82 -0.37 -9.38 -9.34
CA GLU A 82 -0.77 -9.16 -7.94
C GLU A 82 0.38 -8.65 -7.07
N LYS A 83 1.61 -9.14 -7.28
CA LYS A 83 2.80 -8.62 -6.59
C LYS A 83 3.11 -7.19 -7.02
N ASP A 84 3.06 -6.90 -8.31
CA ASP A 84 3.33 -5.58 -8.85
C ASP A 84 2.33 -4.54 -8.34
N ILE A 85 1.03 -4.89 -8.30
CA ILE A 85 -0.01 -4.03 -7.72
C ILE A 85 0.23 -3.78 -6.23
N LYS A 86 0.58 -4.82 -5.46
CA LYS A 86 0.91 -4.65 -4.03
C LYS A 86 2.10 -3.72 -3.83
N LEU A 87 3.15 -3.88 -4.65
CA LEU A 87 4.34 -3.03 -4.59
C LEU A 87 4.01 -1.59 -4.98
N ALA A 88 3.31 -1.39 -6.10
CA ALA A 88 2.90 -0.07 -6.57
C ALA A 88 2.03 0.66 -5.53
N ASN A 89 1.09 -0.03 -4.88
CA ASN A 89 0.28 0.55 -3.81
C ASN A 89 1.11 0.92 -2.58
N LYS A 90 2.05 0.06 -2.17
CA LYS A 90 2.98 0.35 -1.07
C LYS A 90 3.83 1.59 -1.37
N THR A 91 4.39 1.66 -2.59
CA THR A 91 5.20 2.80 -3.04
C THR A 91 4.36 4.07 -3.09
N ARG A 92 3.18 4.03 -3.73
CA ARG A 92 2.27 5.18 -3.82
C ARG A 92 1.89 5.71 -2.44
N LYS A 93 1.56 4.81 -1.50
CA LYS A 93 1.27 5.20 -0.11
C LYS A 93 2.48 5.88 0.54
N ALA A 94 3.66 5.28 0.44
CA ALA A 94 4.88 5.87 0.98
C ALA A 94 5.21 7.25 0.36
N THR A 95 5.02 7.42 -0.95
CA THR A 95 5.24 8.71 -1.63
C THR A 95 4.21 9.75 -1.21
N PHE A 96 2.94 9.36 -1.06
CA PHE A 96 1.88 10.24 -0.58
C PHE A 96 2.15 10.70 0.86
N ASP A 97 2.44 9.74 1.75
CA ASP A 97 2.81 10.01 3.14
C ASP A 97 4.04 10.93 3.22
N ALA A 98 5.05 10.73 2.36
CA ALA A 98 6.25 11.58 2.30
C ALA A 98 5.95 13.00 1.81
N ARG A 99 5.11 13.15 0.78
CA ARG A 99 4.74 14.46 0.23
C ARG A 99 3.95 15.27 1.26
N ASP A 100 2.96 14.66 1.87
CA ASP A 100 2.13 15.35 2.87
C ASP A 100 3.00 15.74 4.08
N ASN A 101 3.89 14.85 4.54
CA ASN A 101 4.89 15.20 5.57
C ASN A 101 5.76 16.40 5.17
N LEU A 102 6.19 16.51 3.92
CA LEU A 102 7.01 17.62 3.43
C LEU A 102 6.25 18.95 3.42
N VAL A 103 4.97 18.94 3.00
CA VAL A 103 4.11 20.14 3.06
C VAL A 103 3.93 20.58 4.51
N PHE A 104 3.71 19.63 5.43
CA PHE A 104 3.62 19.94 6.86
C PHE A 104 4.92 20.45 7.44
N ASP A 105 6.05 19.85 7.06
CA ASP A 105 7.38 20.32 7.47
C ASP A 105 7.61 21.76 7.03
N GLN A 106 7.23 22.09 5.79
CA GLN A 106 7.35 23.45 5.28
C GLN A 106 6.45 24.43 6.06
N GLN A 107 5.17 24.10 6.27
CA GLN A 107 4.26 24.95 7.04
C GLN A 107 4.74 25.19 8.49
N VAL A 108 5.25 24.15 9.15
CA VAL A 108 5.85 24.29 10.49
C VAL A 108 7.08 25.17 10.43
N ALA A 109 7.97 24.96 9.45
CA ALA A 109 9.18 25.76 9.30
C ALA A 109 8.84 27.24 9.08
N ASP A 110 7.88 27.55 8.22
CA ASP A 110 7.44 28.92 7.93
C ASP A 110 6.95 29.62 9.23
N VAL A 111 6.14 28.93 10.04
CA VAL A 111 5.64 29.47 11.32
C VAL A 111 6.77 29.67 12.33
N LEU A 112 7.71 28.72 12.45
CA LEU A 112 8.76 28.75 13.49
C LEU A 112 9.98 29.60 13.14
N THR A 113 10.09 30.06 11.90
CA THR A 113 11.20 30.89 11.40
C THR A 113 10.79 32.35 11.17
N ALA A 114 9.51 32.68 11.30
CA ALA A 114 8.95 34.01 11.15
C ALA A 114 8.51 34.63 12.49
N PRO A 115 8.37 35.97 12.58
CA PRO A 115 7.74 36.62 13.73
C PRO A 115 6.36 36.03 14.03
N TYR A 116 5.95 36.01 15.30
CA TYR A 116 4.68 35.39 15.67
C TYR A 116 3.52 36.13 15.01
N ASN A 117 2.72 35.36 14.27
CA ASN A 117 1.45 35.75 13.74
C ASN A 117 0.40 34.74 14.20
N LYS A 118 -0.66 35.23 14.84
CA LYS A 118 -1.73 34.39 15.35
C LYS A 118 -2.45 33.64 14.22
N ALA A 119 -2.68 34.31 13.08
CA ALA A 119 -3.38 33.72 11.95
C ALA A 119 -2.58 32.54 11.35
N ASP A 120 -1.28 32.73 11.15
CA ASP A 120 -0.40 31.70 10.57
C ASP A 120 -0.30 30.46 11.49
N VAL A 121 -0.23 30.69 12.81
CA VAL A 121 -0.26 29.61 13.81
C VAL A 121 -1.59 28.86 13.78
N GLU A 122 -2.72 29.58 13.74
CA GLU A 122 -4.04 28.95 13.67
C GLU A 122 -4.27 28.18 12.37
N ASP A 123 -3.79 28.72 11.24
CA ASP A 123 -3.86 28.07 9.93
C ASP A 123 -3.02 26.78 9.90
N ALA A 124 -1.78 26.84 10.40
CA ALA A 124 -0.94 25.65 10.55
C ALA A 124 -1.58 24.62 11.51
N LEU A 125 -2.20 25.05 12.62
CA LEU A 125 -2.87 24.12 13.53
C LEU A 125 -4.09 23.44 12.90
N LYS A 126 -4.84 24.15 12.06
CA LYS A 126 -5.95 23.59 11.28
C LYS A 126 -5.45 22.56 10.27
N SER A 127 -4.28 22.77 9.65
CA SER A 127 -3.74 21.80 8.69
C SER A 127 -3.38 20.46 9.34
N PHE A 128 -3.16 20.42 10.66
CA PHE A 128 -2.96 19.18 11.43
C PHE A 128 -4.24 18.50 11.91
N GLU A 129 -5.43 19.06 11.68
CA GLU A 129 -6.69 18.46 12.16
C GLU A 129 -6.97 17.11 11.47
N GLY A 130 -7.42 16.13 12.27
CA GLY A 130 -7.70 14.77 11.78
C GLY A 130 -6.48 13.88 11.58
N MET A 131 -5.27 14.35 11.91
CA MET A 131 -4.03 13.60 11.78
C MET A 131 -3.50 13.12 13.13
N GLU A 132 -3.27 11.80 13.24
CA GLU A 132 -2.89 11.13 14.50
C GLU A 132 -1.51 10.45 14.43
N THR A 133 -0.65 10.86 13.50
CA THR A 133 0.72 10.32 13.44
C THR A 133 1.58 10.93 14.55
N LYS A 134 2.49 10.12 15.12
CA LYS A 134 3.37 10.55 16.22
C LYS A 134 4.18 11.81 15.90
N ASP A 135 4.62 11.97 14.65
CA ASP A 135 5.43 13.12 14.24
C ASP A 135 4.58 14.37 14.01
N VAL A 136 3.36 14.24 13.46
CA VAL A 136 2.41 15.36 13.35
C VAL A 136 2.00 15.85 14.74
N ILE A 137 1.77 14.95 15.70
CA ILE A 137 1.45 15.33 17.09
C ILE A 137 2.57 16.19 17.71
N LYS A 138 3.84 15.77 17.56
CA LYS A 138 4.98 16.54 18.07
C LYS A 138 5.09 17.93 17.42
N LYS A 139 4.90 18.00 16.10
CA LYS A 139 4.94 19.26 15.32
C LYS A 139 3.82 20.20 15.75
N ARG A 140 2.59 19.70 15.86
CA ARG A 140 1.43 20.42 16.37
C ARG A 140 1.67 20.98 17.77
N ASP A 141 2.21 20.17 18.67
CA ASP A 141 2.53 20.60 20.03
C ASP A 141 3.62 21.68 20.06
N LEU A 142 4.59 21.61 19.16
CA LEU A 142 5.62 22.62 19.00
C LEU A 142 5.04 23.95 18.51
N VAL A 143 4.18 23.93 17.49
CA VAL A 143 3.49 25.13 16.97
C VAL A 143 2.60 25.76 18.05
N LYS A 144 1.88 24.97 18.85
CA LYS A 144 1.13 25.48 20.01
C LYS A 144 2.04 26.18 21.03
N LYS A 145 3.15 25.51 21.37
CA LYS A 145 4.15 26.04 22.31
C LYS A 145 4.81 27.31 21.80
N TYR A 146 4.98 27.47 20.49
CA TYR A 146 5.57 28.69 19.90
C TYR A 146 4.79 29.95 20.32
N GLY A 147 3.46 29.92 20.22
CA GLY A 147 2.63 31.04 20.64
C GLY A 147 2.71 31.32 22.13
N GLU A 148 2.73 30.27 22.96
CA GLU A 148 2.91 30.41 24.40
C GLU A 148 4.27 31.02 24.77
N TYR A 149 5.34 30.55 24.14
CA TYR A 149 6.70 31.02 24.38
C TYR A 149 6.90 32.47 23.96
N THR A 150 6.38 32.84 22.80
CA THR A 150 6.41 34.22 22.32
C THR A 150 5.67 35.15 23.28
N LYS A 151 4.47 34.75 23.72
CA LYS A 151 3.66 35.53 24.67
C LYS A 151 4.36 35.70 26.01
N ASP A 152 4.90 34.60 26.58
CA ASP A 152 5.63 34.61 27.85
C ASP A 152 6.87 35.52 27.77
N LEU A 153 7.64 35.41 26.68
CA LEU A 153 8.85 36.22 26.47
C LEU A 153 8.52 37.70 26.29
N LYS A 154 7.48 38.04 25.53
CA LYS A 154 7.04 39.45 25.38
C LYS A 154 6.62 40.03 26.72
N GLN A 155 5.78 39.31 27.48
CA GLN A 155 5.34 39.75 28.80
C GLN A 155 6.52 39.93 29.76
N PHE A 156 7.51 39.03 29.72
CA PHE A 156 8.74 39.18 30.48
C PHE A 156 9.46 40.49 30.13
N LEU A 157 9.73 40.73 28.84
CA LEU A 157 10.47 41.92 28.37
C LEU A 157 9.73 43.22 28.66
N GLU A 158 8.41 43.25 28.48
CA GLU A 158 7.58 44.43 28.82
C GLU A 158 7.64 44.76 30.32
N LYS A 159 7.63 43.74 31.19
CA LYS A 159 7.79 43.93 32.64
C LYS A 159 9.17 44.50 33.03
N GLN A 160 10.19 44.36 32.19
CA GLN A 160 11.51 44.94 32.47
C GLN A 160 11.59 46.43 32.17
N LYS A 161 10.72 46.98 31.31
CA LYS A 161 10.72 48.41 30.95
C LYS A 161 10.70 49.34 32.17
N PRO A 162 9.74 49.25 33.11
CA PRO A 162 9.69 50.15 34.25
C PRO A 162 10.87 49.96 35.21
N LEU A 163 11.39 48.73 35.35
CA LEU A 163 12.52 48.43 36.21
C LEU A 163 13.81 49.07 35.70
N LEU A 164 14.05 49.00 34.39
CA LEU A 164 15.21 49.63 33.74
C LEU A 164 15.08 51.15 33.72
N ALA A 165 13.87 51.68 33.51
CA ALA A 165 13.61 53.11 33.53
C ALA A 165 13.87 53.76 34.91
N ALA A 166 13.45 53.09 36.00
CA ALA A 166 13.70 53.56 37.36
C ALA A 166 15.20 53.65 37.71
N GLN A 167 16.05 52.90 37.00
CA GLN A 167 17.50 52.86 37.20
C GLN A 167 18.26 53.74 36.18
N GLY A 168 17.53 54.55 35.40
CA GLY A 168 18.11 55.49 34.45
C GLY A 168 18.61 54.87 33.15
N TRP A 169 18.21 53.63 32.83
CA TRP A 169 18.70 52.84 31.67
C TRP A 169 20.23 52.65 31.60
N ALA A 170 21.00 53.25 32.51
CA ALA A 170 22.45 53.22 32.47
C ALA A 170 23.02 51.83 32.79
N TYR A 171 24.34 51.72 32.59
CA TYR A 171 25.13 50.50 32.65
C TYR A 171 24.76 49.58 33.81
N LEU A 172 24.19 48.41 33.49
CA LEU A 172 24.03 47.32 34.45
C LEU A 172 25.32 46.50 34.45
N SER A 173 26.14 46.68 35.46
CA SER A 173 27.26 45.78 35.73
C SER A 173 26.74 44.42 36.19
N SER A 174 27.49 43.34 35.98
CA SER A 174 27.14 42.01 36.50
C SER A 174 27.07 41.95 38.04
N THR A 175 27.58 42.98 38.71
CA THR A 175 27.52 43.17 40.16
C THR A 175 26.22 43.82 40.63
N ASP A 176 25.47 44.47 39.74
CA ASP A 176 24.23 45.17 40.08
C ASP A 176 23.09 44.21 40.41
N GLU A 177 22.32 44.55 41.45
CA GLU A 177 21.19 43.74 41.90
C GLU A 177 20.10 43.63 40.82
N VAL A 178 19.96 44.67 40.01
CA VAL A 178 19.03 44.72 38.87
C VAL A 178 19.44 43.71 37.78
N TYR A 179 20.74 43.59 37.49
CA TYR A 179 21.26 42.59 36.56
C TYR A 179 20.93 41.17 37.03
N LYS A 180 21.18 40.88 38.32
CA LYS A 180 20.87 39.56 38.92
C LYS A 180 19.37 39.27 38.92
N LYS A 181 18.53 40.27 39.19
CA LYS A 181 17.06 40.15 39.13
C LYS A 181 16.58 39.86 37.70
N PHE A 182 17.11 40.57 36.71
CA PHE A 182 16.81 40.34 35.29
C PHE A 182 17.22 38.94 34.84
N GLU A 183 18.44 38.50 35.17
CA GLU A 183 18.92 37.16 34.82
C GLU A 183 18.08 36.06 35.49
N LYS A 184 17.76 36.20 36.78
CA LYS A 184 16.90 35.25 37.50
C LYS A 184 15.49 35.19 36.88
N ALA A 185 14.93 36.34 36.51
CA ALA A 185 13.62 36.41 35.87
C ALA A 185 13.63 35.82 34.46
N MET A 186 14.67 36.07 33.66
CA MET A 186 14.86 35.46 32.34
C MET A 186 14.97 33.94 32.45
N LYS A 187 15.73 33.43 33.42
CA LYS A 187 15.84 31.99 33.72
C LYS A 187 14.50 31.35 34.10
N GLY A 188 13.54 32.15 34.58
CA GLY A 188 12.19 31.73 34.90
C GLY A 188 11.25 31.61 33.70
N THR A 189 11.59 32.17 32.55
CA THR A 189 10.75 32.08 31.33
C THR A 189 10.72 30.65 30.81
N ARG A 190 9.60 30.27 30.18
CA ARG A 190 9.39 28.91 29.68
C ARG A 190 10.42 28.55 28.61
N TYR A 191 10.71 29.49 27.72
CA TYR A 191 11.60 29.26 26.58
C TYR A 191 13.09 29.21 26.97
N TRP A 192 13.50 29.90 28.04
CA TRP A 192 14.90 29.89 28.49
C TRP A 192 15.43 28.47 28.75
N LYS A 193 14.61 27.59 29.33
CA LYS A 193 14.99 26.20 29.62
C LYS A 193 15.31 25.40 28.35
N ILE A 194 14.67 25.75 27.22
CA ILE A 194 14.87 25.11 25.92
C ILE A 194 16.12 25.71 25.26
N TYR A 195 16.17 27.04 25.18
CA TYR A 195 17.30 27.80 24.65
C TYR A 195 18.65 27.38 25.29
N ASN A 196 18.69 27.28 26.63
CA ASN A 196 19.91 27.00 27.36
C ASN A 196 20.35 25.52 27.31
N LYS A 197 19.45 24.60 26.95
CA LYS A 197 19.79 23.17 26.92
C LYS A 197 20.47 22.73 25.63
N LYS A 198 20.38 23.49 24.52
CA LYS A 198 20.96 23.19 23.19
C LYS A 198 20.94 21.70 22.78
N GLU A 199 20.03 20.91 23.34
CA GLU A 199 19.95 19.47 23.09
C GLU A 199 18.80 19.22 22.13
N LYS A 200 19.19 18.73 20.95
CA LYS A 200 18.44 17.93 19.98
C LYS A 200 16.90 18.01 20.11
N ASN A 201 16.36 19.03 19.44
CA ASN A 201 15.03 19.07 18.85
C ASN A 201 13.83 19.38 19.80
N PRO A 202 12.91 20.31 19.47
CA PRO A 202 12.98 21.35 18.44
C PRO A 202 13.30 22.72 19.09
N SER A 203 14.39 23.33 18.65
CA SER A 203 14.57 24.77 18.79
C SER A 203 13.53 25.48 17.90
N ILE A 204 13.15 26.68 18.29
CA ILE A 204 12.31 27.55 17.47
C ILE A 204 13.26 28.61 16.97
N GLU A 205 13.77 28.43 15.75
CA GLU A 205 14.87 29.23 15.22
C GLU A 205 14.61 30.74 15.38
N TYR A 206 13.37 31.17 15.15
CA TYR A 206 13.01 32.56 15.34
C TYR A 206 13.22 33.05 16.79
N LEU A 207 12.74 32.29 17.77
CA LEU A 207 12.88 32.66 19.19
C LEU A 207 14.32 32.54 19.66
N ASP A 208 15.12 31.61 19.13
CA ASP A 208 16.56 31.58 19.41
C ASP A 208 17.23 32.88 18.98
N ARG A 209 16.92 33.40 17.78
CA ARG A 209 17.44 34.70 17.30
C ARG A 209 17.00 35.86 18.20
N VAL A 210 15.75 35.84 18.68
CA VAL A 210 15.27 36.87 19.63
C VAL A 210 16.01 36.74 20.96
N MET A 211 16.17 35.52 21.49
CA MET A 211 16.87 35.26 22.74
C MET A 211 18.34 35.66 22.65
N ASP A 212 19.01 35.41 21.54
CA ASP A 212 20.38 35.87 21.30
C ASP A 212 20.47 37.41 21.42
N LYS A 213 19.50 38.13 20.85
CA LYS A 213 19.43 39.60 21.01
C LYS A 213 19.12 40.02 22.44
N VAL A 214 18.29 39.29 23.17
CA VAL A 214 18.05 39.54 24.61
C VAL A 214 19.34 39.36 25.42
N VAL A 215 20.12 38.31 25.13
CA VAL A 215 21.41 38.05 25.77
C VAL A 215 22.44 39.11 25.39
N GLN A 216 22.49 39.55 24.13
CA GLN A 216 23.35 40.63 23.67
C GLN A 216 22.97 41.97 24.34
N PHE A 217 21.68 42.29 24.41
CA PHE A 217 21.18 43.47 25.12
C PHE A 217 21.69 43.47 26.56
N LYS A 218 21.48 42.35 27.26
CA LYS A 218 21.96 42.11 28.63
C LYS A 218 23.48 42.32 28.78
N ASN A 219 24.28 41.78 27.87
CA ASN A 219 25.74 41.80 27.96
C ASN A 219 26.36 43.11 27.47
N SER A 220 25.64 43.92 26.69
CA SER A 220 26.21 45.12 26.05
C SER A 220 26.52 46.24 27.03
N GLY A 221 25.93 46.23 28.24
CA GLY A 221 26.02 47.33 29.20
C GLY A 221 25.37 48.64 28.72
N LEU A 222 24.98 48.73 27.45
CA LEU A 222 24.30 49.86 26.82
C LEU A 222 22.81 49.54 26.71
N ASN A 223 22.18 49.44 27.87
CA ASN A 223 20.74 49.27 27.96
C ASN A 223 20.08 50.58 27.56
N ASN A 224 19.22 50.56 26.55
CA ASN A 224 18.44 51.74 26.20
C ASN A 224 17.01 51.30 25.83
N PRO A 225 16.03 52.21 25.99
CA PRO A 225 14.62 51.88 25.74
C PRO A 225 14.37 51.49 24.28
N THR A 226 15.09 52.09 23.34
CA THR A 226 14.94 51.84 21.91
C THR A 226 15.27 50.40 21.55
N ARG A 227 16.43 49.88 21.97
CA ARG A 227 16.87 48.49 21.73
C ARG A 227 15.95 47.47 22.37
N LEU A 228 15.47 47.71 23.58
CA LEU A 228 14.50 46.80 24.21
C LEU A 228 13.18 46.77 23.45
N ASN A 229 12.71 47.94 22.98
CA ASN A 229 11.51 48.01 22.13
C ASN A 229 11.74 47.29 20.79
N GLU A 230 12.90 47.45 20.15
CA GLU A 230 13.24 46.72 18.92
C GLU A 230 13.14 45.20 19.13
N ILE A 231 13.69 44.68 20.23
CA ILE A 231 13.62 43.25 20.56
C ILE A 231 12.19 42.79 20.83
N ILE A 232 11.38 43.59 21.55
CA ILE A 232 9.97 43.29 21.79
C ILE A 232 9.18 43.28 20.48
N ASN A 233 9.47 44.24 19.60
CA ASN A 233 8.82 44.40 18.31
C ASN A 233 9.16 43.24 17.38
N MET A 234 10.32 42.59 17.53
CA MET A 234 10.60 41.36 16.80
C MET A 234 9.65 40.22 17.16
N LEU A 235 9.07 40.16 18.35
CA LEU A 235 8.29 38.98 18.76
C LEU A 235 6.99 38.80 17.97
N TYR A 236 6.40 39.88 17.44
CA TYR A 236 5.11 39.84 16.74
C TYR A 236 5.27 40.42 15.33
N ALA A 237 4.61 39.81 14.36
CA ALA A 237 4.36 40.46 13.08
C ALA A 237 3.41 41.66 13.32
N TYR A 238 3.72 42.80 12.70
CA TYR A 238 2.89 43.99 12.71
C TYR A 238 1.92 44.01 11.53
#